data_AF-A0A4R3ZVI0-F1
#
_entry.id   AF-A0A4R3ZVI0-F1
#
_cell.length_a   1.000
_cell.length_b   1.000
_cell.length_c   1.000
_cell.angle_alpha   90.00
_cell.angle_beta   90.00
_cell.angle_gamma   90.00
#
_symmetry.space_group_name_H-M   'P 1'
#
loop_
_entity.id
_entity.type
_entity.pdbx_description
1 polymer ?
#
loop_
_entity_poly.entity_id
_entity_poly.type
_entity_poly.pdbx_seq_one_letter_code
_entity_poly.pdbx_strand_id
1 'polypeptide(L)' 'MQIALDAVRIHGGYGYSTEFDIERYFRDAPLMIVGEGTNEIQRNVIASQLVARGGLG' A
#
# COMPACT_ATOMS: atom_id res chain seq x y z
N MET A 1 -1.87 1.73 -1.26
CA MET A 1 -2.00 2.35 -2.60
C MET A 1 -3.41 2.83 -2.92
N GLN A 2 -4.47 2.04 -2.68
CA GLN A 2 -5.86 2.40 -3.04
C GLN A 2 -6.27 3.84 -2.65
N ILE A 3 -6.15 4.19 -1.36
CA ILE A 3 -6.52 5.53 -0.87
C ILE A 3 -5.72 6.66 -1.54
N ALA A 4 -4.41 6.49 -1.72
CA ALA A 4 -3.58 7.52 -2.35
C ALA A 4 -3.96 7.73 -3.83
N LEU A 5 -4.28 6.66 -4.55
CA LEU A 5 -4.74 6.73 -5.93
C LEU A 5 -6.13 7.36 -6.05
N ASP A 6 -7.05 7.02 -5.14
CA ASP A 6 -8.38 7.61 -5.12
C ASP A 6 -8.32 9.10 -4.77
N ALA A 7 -7.42 9.50 -3.87
CA ALA A 7 -7.16 10.90 -3.59
C ALA A 7 -6.69 11.66 -4.84
N VAL A 8 -5.77 11.10 -5.65
CA VAL A 8 -5.36 11.69 -6.94
C VAL A 8 -6.58 11.89 -7.85
N ARG A 9 -7.45 10.88 -7.96
CA ARG A 9 -8.66 10.93 -8.81
C ARG A 9 -9.66 11.99 -8.35
N ILE A 10 -9.90 12.08 -7.04
CA ILE A 10 -10.84 13.05 -6.46
C ILE A 10 -10.37 14.50 -6.74
N HIS A 11 -9.06 14.75 -6.71
CA HIS A 11 -8.50 16.08 -6.97
C HIS A 11 -8.37 16.42 -8.47
N GLY A 12 -8.76 15.50 -9.36
CA GLY A 12 -8.70 15.70 -10.82
C GLY A 12 -7.30 16.11 -11.28
N GLY A 13 -7.22 17.12 -12.15
CA GLY A 13 -5.94 17.62 -12.67
C GLY A 13 -4.97 18.11 -11.59
N TYR A 14 -5.48 18.68 -10.48
CA TYR A 14 -4.65 19.13 -9.37
C TYR A 14 -3.99 17.98 -8.61
N GLY A 15 -4.60 16.78 -8.62
CA GLY A 15 -4.02 15.58 -8.02
C GLY A 15 -2.73 15.10 -8.70
N TYR A 16 -2.45 15.57 -9.92
CA TYR A 16 -1.22 15.29 -10.67
C TYR A 16 -0.20 16.43 -10.58
N SER A 17 -0.59 17.60 -10.06
CA SER A 17 0.32 18.72 -9.87
C SER A 17 1.22 18.48 -8.65
N THR A 18 2.51 18.73 -8.81
CA THR A 18 3.51 18.67 -7.72
C THR A 18 3.38 19.82 -6.73
N GLU A 19 2.48 20.77 -6.97
CA GLU A 19 2.13 21.82 -6.01
C GLU A 19 1.17 21.32 -4.91
N PHE A 20 0.61 20.11 -5.08
CA PHE A 20 -0.30 19.48 -4.10
C PHE A 20 0.33 18.21 -3.54
N ASP A 21 0.18 17.98 -2.23
CA ASP A 21 0.85 16.87 -1.53
C ASP A 21 0.35 15.46 -1.94
N ILE A 22 -0.80 15.35 -2.60
CA ILE A 22 -1.44 14.08 -2.94
C ILE A 22 -0.54 13.23 -3.84
N GLU A 23 0.17 13.84 -4.79
CA GLU A 23 1.08 13.12 -5.68
C GLU A 23 2.24 12.46 -4.90
N ARG A 24 2.73 13.12 -3.84
CA ARG A 24 3.77 12.58 -2.97
C ARG A 24 3.26 11.34 -2.24
N TYR A 25 2.06 11.38 -1.68
CA TYR A 25 1.47 10.20 -1.04
C TYR A 25 1.26 9.04 -2.02
N PHE A 26 0.90 9.34 -3.28
CA PHE A 26 0.81 8.34 -4.33
C PHE A 26 2.18 7.69 -4.63
N ARG A 27 3.26 8.47 -4.67
CA ARG A 27 4.63 7.95 -4.85
C ARG A 27 5.17 7.19 -3.64
N ASP A 28 4.81 7.58 -2.43
CA ASP A 28 5.31 6.96 -1.20
C ASP A 28 4.62 5.62 -0.91
N ALA A 29 3.33 5.49 -1.20
CA ALA A 29 2.53 4.31 -0.84
C ALA A 29 3.06 2.95 -1.36
N PRO A 30 3.70 2.84 -2.54
CA PRO A 30 4.33 1.61 -3.00
C PRO A 30 5.54 1.17 -2.16
N LEU A 31 6.24 2.08 -1.47
CA LEU A 31 7.41 1.72 -0.66
C LEU A 31 7.05 0.68 0.41
N MET A 32 5.95 0.88 1.12
CA MET A 32 5.47 -0.07 2.14
C MET A 32 4.96 -1.39 1.54
N ILE A 33 4.79 -1.49 0.22
CA ILE A 33 4.32 -2.70 -0.47
C ILE A 33 5.50 -3.57 -0.93
N VAL A 34 6.60 -2.94 -1.39
CA VAL A 34 7.72 -3.65 -2.03
C VAL A 34 9.06 -3.47 -1.32
N GLY A 35 9.28 -2.34 -0.63
CA GLY A 35 10.57 -1.95 -0.07
C GLY A 35 10.82 -2.47 1.35
N GLU A 36 9.77 -2.58 2.16
CA GLU A 36 9.85 -3.05 3.57
C GLU A 36 9.53 -4.55 3.69
N GLY A 37 10.06 -5.33 2.75
CA GLY A 37 9.65 -6.73 2.54
C GLY A 37 8.35 -6.82 1.75
N THR A 38 8.36 -7.56 0.65
CA THR A 38 7.23 -7.55 -0.28
C THR A 38 5.98 -8.18 0.34
N ASN A 39 4.81 -7.66 -0.05
CA ASN A 39 3.54 -8.21 0.40
C ASN A 39 3.35 -9.69 0.03
N GLU A 40 3.99 -10.18 -1.03
CA GLU A 40 3.99 -11.60 -1.41
C GLU A 40 4.67 -12.45 -0.34
N ILE A 41 5.85 -12.01 0.13
CA ILE A 41 6.59 -12.71 1.18
C ILE A 41 5.83 -12.61 2.51
N GLN A 42 5.28 -11.44 2.84
CA GLN A 42 4.46 -11.28 4.05
C GLN A 42 3.25 -12.24 4.04
N ARG A 43 2.55 -12.40 2.91
CA ARG A 43 1.45 -13.37 2.78
C ARG A 43 1.90 -14.81 3.03
N ASN A 44 3.07 -15.21 2.52
CA ASN A 44 3.62 -16.55 2.77
C ASN A 44 3.95 -16.78 4.24
N VAL A 45 4.52 -15.76 4.91
CA VAL A 45 4.83 -15.79 6.34
C VAL A 45 3.55 -15.92 7.16
N ILE A 46 2.53 -15.11 6.86
CA ILE A 46 1.23 -15.15 7.54
C ILE A 46 0.56 -16.52 7.32
N ALA A 47 0.56 -17.07 6.11
CA ALA A 47 -0.01 -18.39 5.83
C ALA A 47 0.65 -19.49 6.67
N SER A 48 1.98 -19.46 6.75
CA SER A 48 2.75 -20.40 7.59
C SER A 48 2.40 -20.26 9.07
N GLN A 49 2.24 -19.03 9.55
CA GLN A 49 1.85 -18.75 10.94
C GLN A 49 0.42 -19.19 11.26
N LEU A 50 -0.53 -19.00 10.33
CA LEU A 50 -1.91 -19.44 10.50
C LEU A 50 -2.01 -20.96 10.64
N VAL A 51 -1.25 -21.72 9.84
CA VAL A 51 -1.18 -23.18 9.94
C VAL A 51 -0.59 -23.59 11.29
N ALA A 52 0.51 -22.96 11.70
CA ALA A 52 1.17 -23.28 12.97
C ALA A 52 0.31 -22.97 14.20
N ARG A 53 -0.52 -21.93 14.15
CA ARG A 53 -1.39 -21.50 15.26
C ARG A 53 -2.78 -22.16 15.26
N GLY A 54 -3.15 -22.89 14.22
CA GLY A 54 -4.48 -23.50 14.11
C GLY A 54 -5.60 -22.50 13.79
N GLY A 55 -5.27 -21.36 13.17
CA GLY A 55 -6.22 -20.31 12.81
C GLY A 55 -6.04 -19.01 13.61
N LEU A 56 -7.09 -18.20 13.64
CA LEU A 56 -7.12 -16.89 14.33
C LEU A 56 -7.56 -16.98 15.80
N GLY A 57 -7.73 -18.21 16.31
CA GLY A 57 -8.26 -18.52 17.64
C GLY A 57 -7.31 -18.21 18.78
#